data_AF-A0A7X4HY89-F1
#
_entry.id   AF-A0A7X4HY89-F1
#
_cell.length_a   1.000
_cell.length_b   1.000
_cell.length_c   1.000
_cell.angle_alpha   90.00
_cell.angle_beta   90.00
_cell.angle_gamma   90.00
#
_symmetry.space_group_name_H-M   'P 1'
#
loop_
_entity.id
_entity.type
_entity.pdbx_description
1 polymer ?
#
loop_
_entity_poly.entity_id
_entity_poly.type
_entity_poly.pdbx_seq_one_letter_code
_entity_poly.pdbx_strand_id
1 'polypeptide(L)'
;MEGETDKRVIPYLMEANGVMWPDPPASPVFIEPYGSVDEILKPEVISLEIGASGLDVLGVVVDANGDAATRWDRVKTWCGSEFPDLPDQIPAAGLELVHSGGPRFGVWIMPDNRLTGMLEDFLVGLIPDDSRPLYELATNSVAEAKRDGAPFRDVHVRKAEIHTWLAWQDPPDLRLHEAVEHAVLDPARAESRTFVNWFRRLFRV
;
A
#
# COMPACT_ATOMS: atom_id res chain seq x y z
N MET A 1 4.62 4.64 5.26
CA MET A 1 4.18 3.27 4.87
C MET A 1 5.00 2.23 5.62
N GLU A 2 4.56 0.97 5.69
CA GLU A 2 5.17 -0.03 6.59
C GLU A 2 6.60 -0.45 6.17
N GLY A 3 6.81 -0.87 4.91
CA GLY A 3 8.10 -1.43 4.46
C GLY A 3 8.95 -0.54 3.55
N GLU A 4 10.27 -0.70 3.64
CA GLU A 4 11.27 -0.08 2.75
C GLU A 4 11.14 -0.54 1.28
N THR A 5 10.80 -1.82 1.06
CA THR A 5 10.59 -2.38 -0.28
C THR A 5 9.37 -1.79 -0.98
N ASP A 6 8.39 -1.34 -0.18
CA ASP A 6 7.07 -0.90 -0.63
C ASP A 6 7.13 0.53 -1.18
N LYS A 7 8.06 1.35 -0.67
CA LYS A 7 8.11 2.80 -0.96
C LYS A 7 8.25 3.13 -2.44
N ARG A 8 8.88 2.24 -3.21
CA ARG A 8 9.11 2.43 -4.64
C ARG A 8 7.91 2.04 -5.49
N VAL A 9 7.00 1.20 -5.00
CA VAL A 9 5.84 0.75 -5.76
C VAL A 9 4.89 1.91 -6.08
N ILE A 10 4.64 2.80 -5.11
CA ILE A 10 3.70 3.92 -5.29
C ILE A 10 4.16 4.88 -6.40
N PRO A 11 5.41 5.38 -6.43
CA PRO A 11 5.92 6.21 -7.53
C PRO A 11 5.65 5.62 -8.91
N TYR A 12 6.12 4.39 -9.18
CA TYR A 12 5.93 3.76 -10.50
C TYR A 12 4.46 3.50 -10.82
N LEU A 13 3.64 3.14 -9.82
CA LEU A 13 2.20 3.01 -10.02
C LEU A 13 1.56 4.36 -10.41
N MET A 14 1.98 5.45 -9.77
CA MET A 14 1.48 6.80 -10.08
C MET A 14 1.95 7.28 -11.47
N GLU A 15 3.21 7.03 -11.82
CA GLU A 15 3.77 7.34 -13.14
C GLU A 15 3.03 6.62 -14.26
N ALA A 16 2.81 5.32 -14.09
CA ALA A 16 2.04 4.52 -15.05
C ALA A 16 0.57 4.97 -15.17
N ASN A 17 0.06 5.71 -14.17
CA ASN A 17 -1.26 6.31 -14.18
C ASN A 17 -1.25 7.82 -14.50
N GLY A 18 -0.16 8.34 -15.07
CA GLY A 18 -0.08 9.69 -15.64
C GLY A 18 0.19 10.80 -14.62
N VAL A 19 0.79 10.47 -13.48
CA VAL A 19 1.33 11.47 -12.52
C VAL A 19 2.84 11.58 -12.76
N MET A 20 3.37 12.78 -13.01
CA MET A 20 4.83 12.93 -13.14
C MET A 20 5.52 12.79 -11.79
N TRP A 21 6.53 11.93 -11.71
CA TRP A 21 7.28 11.67 -10.48
C TRP A 21 8.79 11.86 -10.66
N PRO A 22 9.27 13.10 -10.88
CA PRO A 22 10.70 13.35 -10.99
C PRO A 22 11.42 13.02 -9.68
N ASP A 23 12.73 12.79 -9.76
CA ASP A 23 13.56 12.52 -8.59
C ASP A 23 13.46 13.63 -7.53
N PRO A 24 13.61 13.30 -6.23
CA PRO A 24 13.67 14.31 -5.17
C PRO A 24 14.76 15.36 -5.44
N PRO A 25 14.51 16.65 -5.11
CA PRO A 25 13.39 17.15 -4.32
C PRO A 25 12.14 17.54 -5.15
N ALA A 26 12.11 17.25 -6.46
CA ALA A 26 11.01 17.67 -7.32
C ALA A 26 9.80 16.72 -7.27
N SER A 27 9.92 15.56 -6.63
CA SER A 27 8.83 14.60 -6.46
C SER A 27 7.61 15.27 -5.81
N PRO A 28 6.39 14.96 -6.29
CA PRO A 28 5.19 15.63 -5.79
C PRO A 28 4.82 15.23 -4.36
N VAL A 29 5.27 14.06 -3.92
CA VAL A 29 5.03 13.53 -2.57
C VAL A 29 6.31 12.89 -2.05
N PHE A 30 6.69 13.22 -0.81
CA PHE A 30 7.75 12.54 -0.10
C PHE A 30 7.18 11.30 0.59
N ILE A 31 7.81 10.14 0.38
CA ILE A 31 7.36 8.86 0.90
C ILE A 31 8.40 8.31 1.87
N GLU A 32 7.99 8.15 3.13
CA GLU A 32 8.84 7.63 4.19
C GLU A 32 8.31 6.29 4.74
N PRO A 33 9.18 5.26 4.81
CA PRO A 33 8.88 4.02 5.51
C PRO A 33 9.22 4.15 7.00
N TYR A 34 8.36 3.60 7.85
CA TYR A 34 8.48 3.72 9.31
C TYR A 34 8.58 2.36 10.01
N GLY A 35 8.74 1.26 9.25
CA GLY A 35 9.04 -0.09 9.78
C GLY A 35 7.87 -0.82 10.45
N SER A 36 7.00 -0.12 11.16
CA SER A 36 5.79 -0.67 11.79
C SER A 36 4.66 0.34 11.86
N VAL A 37 3.45 -0.14 11.63
CA VAL A 37 2.17 0.56 11.85
C VAL A 37 2.09 1.21 13.20
N ASP A 38 2.52 0.45 14.21
CA ASP A 38 2.41 0.80 15.62
C ASP A 38 3.40 1.91 15.97
N GLU A 39 4.38 2.18 15.10
CA GLU A 39 5.29 3.32 15.21
C GLU A 39 4.76 4.53 14.43
N ILE A 40 4.27 4.35 13.20
CA ILE A 40 3.68 5.41 12.36
C ILE A 40 2.53 6.12 13.06
N LEU A 41 1.61 5.31 13.59
CA LEU A 41 0.32 5.83 14.00
C LEU A 41 0.33 6.35 15.44
N LYS A 42 1.46 6.33 16.16
CA LYS A 42 1.52 6.91 17.50
C LYS A 42 1.08 8.39 17.44
N PRO A 43 0.22 8.84 18.38
CA PRO A 43 -0.23 10.23 18.41
C PRO A 43 0.94 11.21 18.36
N GLU A 44 2.01 10.93 19.11
CA GLU A 44 3.23 11.75 19.15
C GLU A 44 3.91 11.87 17.77
N VAL A 45 3.94 10.80 16.97
CA VAL A 45 4.52 10.81 15.62
C VAL A 45 3.62 11.59 14.68
N ILE A 46 2.32 11.32 14.69
CA ILE A 46 1.35 12.05 13.86
C ILE A 46 1.34 13.54 14.20
N SER A 47 1.26 13.91 15.49
CA SER A 47 1.29 15.30 15.93
C SER A 47 2.63 15.97 15.62
N LEU A 48 3.75 15.25 15.70
CA LEU A 48 5.06 15.76 15.29
C LEU A 48 5.11 16.00 13.78
N GLU A 49 4.69 15.03 12.97
CA GLU A 49 4.65 15.17 11.52
C GLU A 49 3.71 16.29 11.09
N ILE A 50 2.56 16.46 11.74
CA ILE A 50 1.64 17.56 11.45
C ILE A 50 2.24 18.92 11.89
N GLY A 51 2.82 18.99 13.08
CA GLY A 51 3.23 20.25 13.71
C GLY A 51 4.62 20.75 13.34
N ALA A 52 5.59 19.87 13.11
CA ALA A 52 7.00 20.23 12.91
C ALA A 52 7.37 20.46 11.44
N SER A 53 6.66 19.84 10.51
CA SER A 53 7.02 19.79 9.09
C SER A 53 6.45 20.95 8.26
N GLY A 54 5.41 21.63 8.76
CA GLY A 54 4.61 22.55 7.95
C GLY A 54 3.92 21.87 6.76
N LEU A 55 3.67 20.56 6.84
CA LEU A 55 3.00 19.80 5.79
C LEU A 55 1.61 20.36 5.49
N ASP A 56 1.29 20.46 4.20
CA ASP A 56 -0.08 20.76 3.74
C ASP A 56 -0.97 19.50 3.68
N VAL A 57 -0.34 18.32 3.57
CA VAL A 57 -1.01 17.02 3.38
C VAL A 57 -0.21 15.92 4.05
N LEU A 58 -0.89 15.09 4.85
CA LEU A 58 -0.36 13.85 5.42
C LEU A 58 -1.19 12.66 4.90
N GLY A 59 -0.54 11.72 4.22
CA GLY A 59 -1.15 10.47 3.79
C GLY A 59 -0.52 9.27 4.48
N VAL A 60 -1.34 8.41 5.06
CA VAL A 60 -0.90 7.19 5.72
C VAL A 60 -1.41 5.96 4.96
N VAL A 61 -0.48 5.13 4.53
CA VAL A 61 -0.78 3.83 3.91
C VAL A 61 -0.29 2.73 4.83
N VAL A 62 -1.19 1.83 5.21
CA VAL A 62 -0.94 0.71 6.10
C VAL A 62 -1.56 -0.57 5.55
N ASP A 63 -1.00 -1.72 5.89
CA ASP A 63 -1.59 -3.02 5.63
C ASP A 63 -2.82 -3.24 6.52
N ALA A 64 -3.67 -4.21 6.22
CA ALA A 64 -4.68 -4.61 7.19
C ALA A 64 -4.05 -5.50 8.29
N ASN A 65 -3.03 -6.32 7.95
CA ASN A 65 -2.44 -7.39 8.77
C ASN A 65 -3.52 -8.22 9.50
N GLY A 66 -4.52 -8.67 8.76
CA GLY A 66 -5.77 -9.22 9.30
C GLY A 66 -6.95 -8.36 8.85
N ASP A 67 -7.93 -8.15 9.72
CA ASP A 67 -9.17 -7.46 9.37
C ASP A 67 -9.00 -5.93 9.20
N ALA A 68 -9.49 -5.39 8.07
CA ALA A 68 -9.39 -3.96 7.75
C ALA A 68 -10.18 -3.07 8.73
N ALA A 69 -11.32 -3.53 9.26
CA ALA A 69 -12.09 -2.77 10.23
C ALA A 69 -11.34 -2.67 11.57
N THR A 70 -10.72 -3.77 12.01
CA THR A 70 -9.84 -3.80 13.19
C THR A 70 -8.66 -2.85 13.02
N ARG A 71 -8.04 -2.83 11.83
CA ARG A 71 -6.98 -1.85 11.52
C ARG A 71 -7.51 -0.42 11.61
N TRP A 72 -8.68 -0.15 11.05
CA TRP A 72 -9.31 1.16 11.10
C TRP A 72 -9.62 1.62 12.53
N ASP A 73 -10.09 0.72 13.39
CA ASP A 73 -10.31 1.01 14.81
C ASP A 73 -9.02 1.42 15.53
N ARG A 74 -7.88 0.80 15.19
CA ARG A 74 -6.57 1.22 15.71
C ARG A 74 -6.19 2.61 15.20
N VAL A 75 -6.36 2.89 13.90
CA VAL A 75 -6.14 4.22 13.33
C VAL A 75 -6.97 5.27 14.07
N LYS A 76 -8.28 5.04 14.26
CA LYS A 76 -9.15 5.95 15.01
C LYS A 76 -8.68 6.17 16.44
N THR A 77 -8.28 5.10 17.12
CA THR A 77 -7.81 5.18 18.51
C THR A 77 -6.60 6.11 18.64
N TRP A 78 -5.68 6.06 17.68
CA TRP A 78 -4.48 6.86 17.75
C TRP A 78 -4.60 8.26 17.14
N CYS A 79 -5.42 8.41 16.11
CA CYS A 79 -5.57 9.68 15.39
C CYS A 79 -6.72 10.53 15.93
N GLY A 80 -7.62 9.98 16.74
CA GLY A 80 -8.88 10.60 17.12
C GLY A 80 -8.76 11.91 17.90
N SER A 81 -7.64 12.15 18.59
CA SER A 81 -7.39 13.43 19.28
C SER A 81 -7.11 14.58 18.31
N GLU A 82 -6.39 14.30 17.22
CA GLU A 82 -6.02 15.28 16.19
C GLU A 82 -7.11 15.39 15.10
N PHE A 83 -7.81 14.28 14.85
CA PHE A 83 -8.86 14.17 13.82
C PHE A 83 -10.16 13.67 14.45
N PRO A 84 -10.93 14.54 15.12
CA PRO A 84 -12.18 14.15 15.79
C PRO A 84 -13.29 13.75 14.81
N ASP A 85 -13.21 14.19 13.55
CA ASP A 85 -14.21 13.94 12.51
C ASP A 85 -13.99 12.61 11.74
N LEU A 86 -13.20 11.68 12.31
CA LEU A 86 -12.99 10.36 11.70
C LEU A 86 -14.31 9.57 11.64
N PRO A 87 -14.68 9.00 10.47
CA PRO A 87 -15.90 8.22 10.34
C PRO A 87 -15.80 6.88 11.07
N ASP A 88 -16.94 6.32 11.47
CA ASP A 88 -17.01 5.01 12.13
C ASP A 88 -16.36 3.89 11.31
N GLN A 89 -16.51 3.94 9.98
CA GLN A 89 -15.94 3.01 9.02
C GLN A 89 -15.07 3.76 8.01
N ILE A 90 -13.97 3.14 7.58
CA ILE A 90 -13.14 3.71 6.52
C ILE A 90 -13.93 3.74 5.20
N PRO A 91 -13.93 4.87 4.47
CA PRO A 91 -14.56 4.92 3.16
C PRO A 91 -13.88 3.95 2.18
N ALA A 92 -14.66 3.24 1.36
CA ALA A 92 -14.11 2.34 0.34
C ALA A 92 -13.19 3.05 -0.66
N ALA A 93 -13.39 4.35 -0.89
CA ALA A 93 -12.56 5.20 -1.73
C ALA A 93 -11.33 5.78 -1.00
N GLY A 94 -10.99 5.26 0.18
CA GLY A 94 -9.97 5.79 1.09
C GLY A 94 -10.41 7.05 1.83
N LEU A 95 -9.85 7.28 3.02
CA LEU A 95 -10.15 8.46 3.82
C LEU A 95 -9.49 9.70 3.22
N GLU A 96 -10.23 10.81 3.17
CA GLU A 96 -9.70 12.17 3.02
C GLU A 96 -10.48 13.08 3.96
N LEU A 97 -9.77 13.76 4.85
CA LEU A 97 -10.30 14.74 5.78
C LEU A 97 -9.53 16.05 5.62
N VAL A 98 -10.25 17.16 5.72
CA VAL A 98 -9.67 18.50 5.76
C VAL A 98 -9.81 19.00 7.19
N HIS A 99 -8.70 19.04 7.94
CA HIS A 99 -8.72 19.63 9.28
C HIS A 99 -8.83 21.16 9.15
N SER A 100 -9.72 21.79 9.91
CA SER A 100 -9.95 23.24 9.84
C SER A 100 -8.71 24.02 10.31
N GLY A 101 -7.94 24.55 9.36
CA GLY A 101 -6.69 25.27 9.64
C GLY A 101 -5.46 24.37 9.82
N GLY A 102 -5.58 23.07 9.53
CA GLY A 102 -4.47 22.10 9.56
C GLY A 102 -4.30 21.35 8.23
N PRO A 103 -3.37 20.39 8.15
CA PRO A 103 -3.14 19.63 6.93
C PRO A 103 -4.35 18.80 6.53
N ARG A 104 -4.44 18.50 5.23
CA ARG A 104 -5.32 17.43 4.77
C ARG A 104 -4.77 16.09 5.23
N PHE A 105 -5.63 15.24 5.75
CA PHE A 105 -5.26 13.92 6.24
C PHE A 105 -5.95 12.84 5.44
N GLY A 106 -5.19 11.83 5.03
CA GLY A 106 -5.75 10.67 4.36
C GLY A 106 -5.17 9.38 4.86
N VAL A 107 -6.00 8.34 4.82
CA VAL A 107 -5.63 6.99 5.22
C VAL A 107 -6.08 6.00 4.15
N TRP A 108 -5.18 5.09 3.82
CA TRP A 108 -5.46 3.91 3.01
C TRP A 108 -5.06 2.64 3.76
N ILE A 109 -5.96 1.68 3.80
CA ILE A 109 -5.70 0.34 4.36
C ILE A 109 -5.61 -0.63 3.18
N MET A 110 -4.46 -1.29 3.00
CA MET A 110 -4.30 -2.29 1.94
C MET A 110 -5.22 -3.49 2.16
N PRO A 111 -5.63 -4.17 1.08
CA PRO A 111 -5.35 -3.80 -0.31
C PRO A 111 -6.32 -2.73 -0.85
N ASP A 112 -7.51 -2.59 -0.29
CA ASP A 112 -8.64 -1.84 -0.88
C ASP A 112 -9.56 -1.12 0.13
N ASN A 113 -9.12 -0.95 1.38
CA ASN A 113 -9.88 -0.48 2.55
C ASN A 113 -10.99 -1.41 3.05
N ARG A 114 -11.13 -2.62 2.50
CA ARG A 114 -12.22 -3.55 2.85
C ARG A 114 -11.74 -4.94 3.19
N LEU A 115 -10.85 -5.48 2.37
CA LEU A 115 -10.32 -6.83 2.52
C LEU A 115 -9.19 -6.86 3.54
N THR A 116 -8.99 -8.04 4.11
CA THR A 116 -7.73 -8.37 4.76
C THR A 116 -6.61 -8.42 3.73
N GLY A 117 -5.41 -8.02 4.12
CA GLY A 117 -4.23 -8.19 3.28
C GLY A 117 -3.13 -7.18 3.55
N MET A 118 -2.12 -7.26 2.70
CA MET A 118 -0.96 -6.38 2.66
C MET A 118 -0.78 -5.83 1.23
N LEU A 119 0.30 -5.08 1.00
CA LEU A 119 0.69 -4.66 -0.34
C LEU A 119 0.72 -5.82 -1.35
N GLU A 120 1.20 -7.01 -0.99
CA GLU A 120 1.24 -8.12 -1.94
C GLU A 120 -0.16 -8.57 -2.38
N ASP A 121 -1.19 -8.46 -1.54
CA ASP A 121 -2.56 -8.75 -1.96
C ASP A 121 -3.06 -7.72 -2.99
N PHE A 122 -2.69 -6.44 -2.81
CA PHE A 122 -2.96 -5.40 -3.80
C PHE A 122 -2.27 -5.69 -5.13
N LEU A 123 -0.98 -6.06 -5.09
CA LEU A 123 -0.18 -6.35 -6.28
C LEU A 123 -0.62 -7.60 -7.02
N VAL A 124 -1.14 -8.62 -6.33
CA VAL A 124 -1.77 -9.78 -6.98
C VAL A 124 -3.03 -9.39 -7.77
N GLY A 125 -3.72 -8.33 -7.36
CA GLY A 125 -4.79 -7.72 -8.14
C GLY A 125 -4.31 -7.16 -9.49
N LEU A 126 -3.01 -6.86 -9.61
CA LEU A 126 -2.40 -6.31 -10.82
C LEU A 126 -1.89 -7.37 -11.80
N ILE A 127 -1.94 -8.66 -11.46
CA ILE A 127 -1.50 -9.74 -12.37
C ILE A 127 -2.46 -9.79 -13.58
N PRO A 128 -1.95 -9.70 -14.83
CA PRO A 128 -2.73 -9.83 -16.05
C PRO A 128 -3.54 -11.14 -16.12
N ASP A 129 -4.69 -11.12 -16.78
CA ASP A 129 -5.61 -12.27 -16.81
C ASP A 129 -5.01 -13.49 -17.53
N ASP A 130 -4.22 -13.26 -18.57
CA ASP A 130 -3.48 -14.30 -19.30
C ASP A 130 -2.35 -14.93 -18.48
N SER A 131 -1.87 -14.22 -17.45
CA SER A 131 -0.84 -14.68 -16.51
C SER A 131 -1.42 -15.39 -15.28
N ARG A 132 -2.74 -15.38 -15.09
CA ARG A 132 -3.42 -16.02 -13.94
C ARG A 132 -3.14 -17.52 -13.83
N PRO A 133 -3.13 -18.33 -14.91
CA PRO A 133 -2.81 -19.75 -14.79
C PRO A 133 -1.39 -20.00 -14.26
N LEU A 134 -0.43 -19.16 -14.65
CA LEU A 134 0.95 -19.27 -14.15
C LEU A 134 1.04 -18.82 -12.69
N TYR A 135 0.28 -17.79 -12.30
CA TYR A 135 0.18 -17.41 -10.89
C TYR A 135 -0.45 -18.51 -10.04
N GLU A 136 -1.51 -19.17 -10.51
CA GLU A 136 -2.11 -20.33 -9.84
C GLU A 136 -1.13 -21.51 -9.69
N LEU A 137 -0.26 -21.72 -10.67
CA LEU A 137 0.83 -22.69 -10.52
C LEU A 137 1.78 -22.28 -9.38
N ALA A 138 2.14 -21.00 -9.27
CA ALA A 138 3.00 -20.49 -8.20
C ALA A 138 2.36 -20.67 -6.83
N THR A 139 1.06 -20.40 -6.68
CA THR A 139 0.35 -20.61 -5.40
C THR A 139 0.34 -22.08 -5.00
N ASN A 140 0.09 -22.98 -5.94
CA ASN A 140 0.15 -24.42 -5.70
C ASN A 140 1.56 -24.89 -5.31
N SER A 141 2.60 -24.40 -6.00
CA SER A 141 4.00 -24.71 -5.66
C SER A 141 4.39 -24.20 -4.28
N VAL A 142 3.95 -23.00 -3.89
CA VAL A 142 4.18 -22.46 -2.54
C VAL A 142 3.46 -23.28 -1.48
N ALA A 143 2.23 -23.73 -1.74
CA ALA A 143 1.49 -24.60 -0.85
C ALA A 143 2.17 -25.96 -0.67
N GLU A 144 2.77 -26.51 -1.74
CA GLU A 144 3.57 -27.73 -1.68
C GLU A 144 4.87 -27.52 -0.89
N ALA A 145 5.64 -26.49 -1.22
CA ALA A 145 6.86 -26.15 -0.50
C ALA A 145 6.59 -25.95 1.01
N LYS A 146 5.46 -25.34 1.36
CA LYS A 146 5.04 -25.17 2.75
C LYS A 146 4.79 -26.51 3.45
N ARG A 147 4.13 -27.45 2.78
CA ARG A 147 3.91 -28.83 3.30
C ARG A 147 5.23 -29.56 3.49
N ASP A 148 6.21 -29.30 2.63
CA ASP A 148 7.54 -29.91 2.67
C ASP A 148 8.52 -29.21 3.64
N GLY A 149 8.03 -28.24 4.42
CA GLY A 149 8.79 -27.61 5.50
C GLY A 149 9.51 -26.33 5.11
N ALA A 150 9.09 -25.64 4.04
CA ALA A 150 9.60 -24.32 3.72
C ALA A 150 9.45 -23.36 4.94
N PRO A 151 10.50 -22.57 5.26
CA PRO A 151 10.62 -21.91 6.57
C PRO A 151 9.80 -20.62 6.71
N PHE A 152 9.16 -20.14 5.63
CA PHE A 152 8.39 -18.90 5.69
C PHE A 152 7.17 -19.04 6.62
N ARG A 153 6.84 -17.98 7.35
CA ARG A 153 5.69 -17.93 8.28
C ARG A 153 4.37 -17.87 7.51
N ASP A 154 3.28 -18.31 8.13
CA ASP A 154 1.96 -18.32 7.47
C ASP A 154 1.50 -16.91 7.06
N VAL A 155 1.86 -15.90 7.85
CA VAL A 155 1.63 -14.48 7.53
C VAL A 155 2.35 -14.02 6.26
N HIS A 156 3.35 -14.75 5.79
CA HIS A 156 4.16 -14.42 4.61
C HIS A 156 3.77 -15.26 3.37
N VAL A 157 2.67 -16.03 3.42
CA VAL A 157 2.24 -16.89 2.30
C VAL A 157 2.05 -16.07 1.02
N ARG A 158 1.29 -14.97 1.06
CA ARG A 158 1.04 -14.12 -0.12
C ARG A 158 2.34 -13.56 -0.71
N LYS A 159 3.30 -13.20 0.15
CA LYS A 159 4.64 -12.75 -0.23
C LYS A 159 5.42 -13.86 -0.94
N ALA A 160 5.39 -15.08 -0.41
CA ALA A 160 6.01 -16.23 -1.06
C ALA A 160 5.38 -16.52 -2.43
N GLU A 161 4.06 -16.43 -2.56
CA GLU A 161 3.33 -16.65 -3.83
C GLU A 161 3.73 -15.67 -4.92
N ILE A 162 3.64 -14.36 -4.65
CA ILE A 162 3.96 -13.35 -5.68
C ILE A 162 5.46 -13.37 -6.04
N HIS A 163 6.36 -13.59 -5.08
CA HIS A 163 7.79 -13.68 -5.38
C HIS A 163 8.16 -14.96 -6.14
N THR A 164 7.47 -16.08 -5.88
CA THR A 164 7.66 -17.31 -6.67
C THR A 164 7.20 -17.11 -8.11
N TRP A 165 6.07 -16.43 -8.31
CA TRP A 165 5.59 -16.07 -9.64
C TRP A 165 6.53 -15.09 -10.35
N LEU A 166 7.07 -14.09 -9.64
CA LEU A 166 8.05 -13.15 -10.17
C LEU A 166 9.35 -13.83 -10.61
N ALA A 167 9.78 -14.87 -9.88
CA ALA A 167 10.96 -15.67 -10.24
C ALA A 167 10.83 -16.42 -11.58
N TRP A 168 9.62 -16.49 -12.15
CA TRP A 168 9.33 -17.11 -13.44
C TRP A 168 9.13 -16.09 -14.57
N GLN A 169 9.29 -14.79 -14.29
CA GLN A 169 9.18 -13.72 -15.27
C GLN A 169 10.51 -13.52 -16.02
N ASP A 170 10.49 -12.64 -17.02
CA ASP A 170 11.68 -12.22 -17.75
C ASP A 170 11.90 -10.70 -17.54
N PRO A 171 12.96 -10.27 -16.83
CA PRO A 171 13.96 -11.13 -16.18
C PRO A 171 13.42 -11.81 -14.89
N PRO A 172 14.05 -12.91 -14.43
CA PRO A 172 13.56 -13.69 -13.28
C PRO A 172 13.92 -13.09 -11.91
N ASP A 173 14.57 -11.93 -11.87
CA ASP A 173 15.02 -11.25 -10.64
C ASP A 173 14.29 -9.92 -10.37
N LEU A 174 13.15 -9.70 -11.03
CA LEU A 174 12.32 -8.51 -10.84
C LEU A 174 11.88 -8.33 -9.39
N ARG A 175 12.09 -7.12 -8.88
CA ARG A 175 11.48 -6.62 -7.64
C ARG A 175 10.05 -6.17 -7.90
N LEU A 176 9.24 -6.07 -6.85
CA LEU A 176 7.83 -5.68 -6.97
C LEU A 176 7.62 -4.33 -7.68
N HIS A 177 8.50 -3.35 -7.43
CA HIS A 177 8.41 -2.04 -8.09
C HIS A 177 8.82 -2.10 -9.57
N GLU A 178 9.85 -2.87 -9.91
CA GLU A 178 10.28 -3.10 -11.30
C GLU A 178 9.19 -3.86 -12.08
N ALA A 179 8.49 -4.79 -11.44
CA ALA A 179 7.37 -5.49 -12.04
C ALA A 179 6.20 -4.54 -12.38
N VAL A 180 5.96 -3.51 -11.57
CA VAL A 180 4.99 -2.44 -11.87
C VAL A 180 5.52 -1.51 -12.98
N GLU A 181 6.78 -1.09 -12.88
CA GLU A 181 7.44 -0.22 -13.87
C GLU A 181 7.43 -0.83 -15.29
N HIS A 182 7.72 -2.13 -15.40
CA HIS A 182 7.75 -2.86 -16.66
C HIS A 182 6.40 -3.45 -17.07
N ALA A 183 5.32 -3.12 -16.35
CA ALA A 183 3.96 -3.60 -16.59
C ALA A 183 3.81 -5.15 -16.61
N VAL A 184 4.71 -5.87 -15.95
CA VAL A 184 4.54 -7.30 -15.62
C VAL A 184 3.39 -7.47 -14.63
N LEU A 185 3.31 -6.56 -13.66
CA LEU A 185 2.09 -6.25 -12.91
C LEU A 185 1.44 -5.05 -13.59
N ASP A 186 0.27 -5.22 -14.19
CA ASP A 186 -0.40 -4.20 -14.98
C ASP A 186 -0.98 -3.08 -14.09
N PRO A 187 -0.38 -1.87 -14.10
CA PRO A 187 -0.81 -0.76 -13.26
C PRO A 187 -2.13 -0.13 -13.70
N ALA A 188 -2.65 -0.43 -14.89
CA ALA A 188 -3.87 0.14 -15.47
C ALA A 188 -5.13 -0.70 -15.16
N ARG A 189 -4.97 -1.82 -14.45
CA ARG A 189 -6.05 -2.71 -14.02
C ARG A 189 -7.08 -2.02 -13.13
N ALA A 190 -8.28 -2.57 -13.07
CA ALA A 190 -9.38 -1.96 -12.33
C ALA A 190 -9.10 -1.88 -10.82
N GLU A 191 -8.34 -2.83 -10.32
CA GLU A 191 -7.92 -3.02 -8.94
C GLU A 191 -7.03 -1.87 -8.44
N SER A 192 -6.24 -1.23 -9.31
CA SER A 192 -5.41 -0.08 -8.93
C SER A 192 -6.19 1.23 -8.85
N ARG A 193 -7.29 1.36 -9.60
CA ARG A 193 -7.96 2.65 -9.85
C ARG A 193 -8.40 3.34 -8.55
N THR A 194 -8.93 2.59 -7.58
CA THR A 194 -9.44 3.18 -6.34
C THR A 194 -8.31 3.78 -5.52
N PHE A 195 -7.18 3.08 -5.41
CA PHE A 195 -5.98 3.59 -4.73
C PHE A 195 -5.40 4.81 -5.45
N VAL A 196 -5.24 4.72 -6.78
CA VAL A 196 -4.73 5.83 -7.61
C VAL A 196 -5.63 7.07 -7.46
N ASN A 197 -6.94 6.91 -7.57
CA ASN A 197 -7.88 8.03 -7.44
C ASN A 197 -7.87 8.65 -6.05
N TRP A 198 -7.74 7.82 -5.00
CA TRP A 198 -7.56 8.31 -3.63
C TRP A 198 -6.28 9.13 -3.51
N PHE A 199 -5.15 8.59 -3.97
CA PHE A 199 -3.85 9.24 -3.88
C PHE A 199 -3.85 10.60 -4.60
N ARG A 200 -4.34 10.63 -5.85
CA ARG A 200 -4.46 11.86 -6.65
C ARG A 200 -5.34 12.91 -6.00
N ARG A 201 -6.46 12.49 -5.42
CA ARG A 201 -7.38 13.40 -4.72
C ARG A 201 -6.74 13.96 -3.45
N LEU A 202 -6.11 13.09 -2.66
CA LEU A 202 -5.43 13.45 -1.42
C LEU A 202 -4.23 14.36 -1.67
N PHE A 203 -3.41 14.15 -2.69
CA PHE A 203 -2.21 14.97 -2.91
C PHE A 203 -2.37 16.05 -4.00
N ARG A 204 -3.50 16.07 -4.71
CA ARG A 204 -3.81 16.99 -5.84
C ARG A 204 -2.81 16.86 -6.99
N VAL A 205 -2.58 15.61 -7.42
CA VAL A 205 -1.66 15.21 -8.50
C VAL A 205 -2.35 14.45 -9.63
#